data_AF-A0A957CLM3-F1
#
_entry.id   AF-A0A957CLM3-F1
#
_cell.length_a   1.000
_cell.length_b   1.000
_cell.length_c   1.000
_cell.angle_alpha   90.00
_cell.angle_beta   90.00
_cell.angle_gamma   90.00
#
_symmetry.space_group_name_H-M   'P 1'
#
loop_
_entity.id
_entity.type
_entity.pdbx_description
1 polymer ?
#
loop_
_entity_poly.entity_id
_entity_poly.type
_entity_poly.pdbx_seq_one_letter_code
_entity_poly.pdbx_strand_id
1 'polypeptide(L)'
;MSDAIESVGIALSVALVLGIPFGFFAFLRYLRYKETIALAERGLLRPARAKRNRDTLRWGIVITTMGLGLTCGLYPLGFSMDPVLASRAPLGFGPWMLIGLLPFFFGVSLLIIHYVNKREDLRYDAEEPDPIPPHKVNGE
;
A
#
# COMPACT_ATOMS: atom_id res chain seq x y z
N MET A 1 -21.66 -32.74 -22.59
CA MET A 1 -20.33 -33.14 -22.05
C MET A 1 -19.27 -32.08 -22.34
N SER A 2 -19.31 -31.38 -23.48
CA SER A 2 -18.47 -30.19 -23.77
C SER A 2 -18.58 -29.09 -22.72
N ASP A 3 -19.81 -28.75 -22.30
CA ASP A 3 -20.07 -27.57 -21.45
C ASP A 3 -19.51 -27.74 -20.02
N ALA A 4 -19.46 -28.99 -19.54
CA ALA A 4 -18.84 -29.31 -18.25
C ALA A 4 -17.32 -29.08 -18.29
N ILE A 5 -16.66 -29.43 -19.40
CA ILE A 5 -15.21 -29.25 -19.56
C ILE A 5 -14.85 -27.77 -19.67
N GLU A 6 -15.66 -26.97 -20.38
CA GLU A 6 -15.46 -25.51 -20.46
C GLU A 6 -15.63 -24.83 -19.09
N SER A 7 -16.67 -25.20 -18.33
CA SER A 7 -16.89 -24.64 -16.99
C SER A 7 -15.76 -24.98 -16.02
N VAL A 8 -15.22 -26.21 -16.09
CA VAL A 8 -14.07 -26.64 -15.29
C VAL A 8 -12.81 -25.89 -15.71
N GLY A 9 -12.58 -25.68 -17.01
CA GLY A 9 -11.45 -24.90 -17.51
C GLY A 9 -11.45 -23.45 -17.04
N ILE A 10 -12.62 -22.80 -17.04
CA ILE A 10 -12.79 -21.43 -16.53
C ILE A 10 -12.56 -21.39 -15.02
N ALA A 11 -13.13 -22.33 -14.25
CA ALA A 11 -12.93 -22.38 -12.80
C ALA A 11 -11.45 -22.56 -12.42
N LEU A 12 -10.73 -23.42 -13.16
CA LEU A 12 -9.31 -23.69 -12.94
C LEU A 12 -8.45 -22.47 -13.30
N SER A 13 -8.77 -21.76 -14.39
CA SER A 13 -8.05 -20.53 -14.76
C SER A 13 -8.25 -19.43 -13.72
N VAL A 14 -9.48 -19.23 -13.22
CA VAL A 14 -9.79 -18.25 -12.17
C VAL A 14 -9.05 -18.60 -10.87
N ALA A 15 -9.09 -19.87 -10.46
CA ALA A 15 -8.39 -20.34 -9.27
C ALA A 15 -6.87 -20.11 -9.38
N LEU A 16 -6.30 -20.31 -10.57
CA LEU A 16 -4.86 -20.15 -10.80
C LEU A 16 -4.46 -18.67 -10.84
N VAL A 17 -5.24 -17.83 -11.52
CA VAL A 17 -5.03 -16.37 -11.61
C VAL A 17 -5.12 -15.70 -10.25
N LEU A 18 -6.02 -16.14 -9.36
CA LEU A 18 -6.14 -15.59 -8.01
C LEU A 18 -5.19 -16.27 -7.00
N GLY A 19 -4.97 -17.57 -7.16
CA GLY A 19 -4.13 -18.37 -6.25
C GLY A 19 -2.64 -18.03 -6.36
N ILE A 20 -2.14 -17.77 -7.57
CA ILE A 20 -0.72 -17.43 -7.78
C ILE A 20 -0.30 -16.15 -7.03
N PRO A 21 -0.93 -14.97 -7.22
CA PRO A 21 -0.51 -13.76 -6.52
C PRO A 21 -0.71 -13.87 -5.01
N PHE A 22 -1.76 -14.55 -4.56
CA PHE A 22 -2.02 -14.75 -3.13
C PHE A 22 -0.98 -15.68 -2.48
N GLY A 23 -0.69 -16.81 -3.14
CA GLY A 23 0.35 -17.74 -2.71
C GLY A 23 1.74 -17.11 -2.74
N PHE A 24 2.06 -16.35 -3.80
CA PHE A 24 3.32 -15.63 -3.91
C PHE A 24 3.48 -14.56 -2.83
N PHE A 25 2.44 -13.77 -2.56
CA PHE A 25 2.46 -12.77 -1.50
C PHE A 25 2.58 -13.41 -0.11
N ALA A 26 1.85 -14.50 0.15
CA ALA A 26 1.97 -15.27 1.38
C ALA A 26 3.38 -15.87 1.55
N PHE A 27 3.97 -16.36 0.47
CA PHE A 27 5.35 -16.86 0.46
C PHE A 27 6.37 -15.76 0.75
N LEU A 28 6.23 -14.58 0.13
CA LEU A 28 7.07 -13.41 0.45
C LEU A 28 6.91 -12.97 1.91
N ARG A 29 5.68 -12.99 2.44
CA ARG A 29 5.39 -12.70 3.85
C ARG A 29 6.08 -13.71 4.76
N TYR A 30 6.07 -14.98 4.39
CA TYR A 30 6.71 -16.07 5.13
C TYR A 30 8.23 -15.93 5.16
N LEU A 31 8.86 -15.66 4.02
CA LEU A 31 10.32 -15.43 3.95
C LEU A 31 10.76 -14.26 4.83
N ARG A 32 10.05 -13.13 4.78
CA ARG A 32 10.36 -11.96 5.61
C ARG A 32 10.25 -12.25 7.11
N TYR A 33 9.32 -13.11 7.51
CA TYR A 33 9.18 -13.53 8.91
C TYR A 33 10.35 -14.41 9.36
N LYS A 34 10.74 -15.40 8.54
CA LYS A 34 11.88 -16.27 8.81
C LYS A 34 13.21 -15.51 8.86
N GLU A 35 13.41 -14.56 7.95
CA GLU A 35 14.59 -13.68 7.96
C GLU A 35 14.68 -12.85 9.25
N THR A 36 13.54 -12.34 9.74
CA THR A 36 13.49 -11.53 10.97
C THR A 36 13.86 -12.36 12.20
N ILE A 37 13.38 -13.61 12.28
CA ILE A 37 13.71 -14.52 13.40
C ILE A 37 15.16 -14.98 13.32
N ALA A 38 15.67 -15.34 12.14
CA ALA A 38 17.05 -15.79 11.98
C ALA A 38 18.07 -14.68 12.35
N LEU A 39 17.71 -13.40 12.13
CA LEU A 39 18.51 -12.26 12.55
C LEU A 39 18.45 -12.03 14.07
N ALA A 40 17.30 -12.29 14.70
CA ALA A 40 17.13 -12.22 16.15
C ALA A 40 17.91 -13.32 16.88
N GLU A 41 17.89 -14.54 16.35
CA GLU A 41 18.60 -15.70 16.92
C GLU A 41 20.13 -15.59 16.81
N ARG A 42 20.65 -14.89 15.80
CA ARG A 42 22.10 -14.71 15.61
C ARG A 42 22.72 -13.58 16.41
N GLY A 43 21.97 -12.91 17.29
CA GLY A 43 22.48 -11.83 18.14
C GLY A 43 22.96 -10.59 17.37
N LEU A 44 22.88 -10.60 16.03
CA LEU A 44 23.10 -9.46 15.14
C LEU A 44 21.86 -8.57 15.10
N LEU A 45 21.27 -8.35 16.27
CA LEU A 45 20.29 -7.28 16.49
C LEU A 45 21.04 -5.96 16.36
N ARG A 46 21.35 -5.58 15.11
CA ARG A 46 21.40 -4.17 14.77
C ARG A 46 20.01 -3.68 15.20
N PRO A 47 19.90 -2.78 16.20
CA PRO A 47 18.61 -2.36 16.75
C PRO A 47 17.76 -2.07 15.54
N ALA A 48 16.65 -2.79 15.40
CA ALA A 48 15.83 -2.80 14.20
C ALA A 48 15.61 -1.35 13.84
N ARG A 49 16.43 -0.81 12.93
CA ARG A 49 16.51 0.63 12.71
C ARG A 49 15.15 0.91 12.16
N ALA A 50 14.28 1.48 13.00
CA ALA A 50 12.84 1.58 12.81
C ALA A 50 12.65 1.80 11.33
N LYS A 51 12.22 0.76 10.60
CA LYS A 51 12.41 0.66 9.15
C LYS A 51 11.78 1.92 8.59
N ARG A 52 12.62 2.92 8.29
CA ARG A 52 12.16 4.30 8.18
C ARG A 52 11.05 4.27 7.16
N ASN A 53 9.86 4.74 7.56
CA ASN A 53 8.55 4.64 6.89
C ASN A 53 8.52 5.19 5.44
N ARG A 54 9.69 5.39 4.82
CA ARG A 54 9.93 5.74 3.42
C ARG A 54 9.25 4.78 2.46
N ASP A 55 9.12 3.50 2.79
CA ASP A 55 8.40 2.56 1.93
C ASP A 55 6.90 2.88 1.92
N THR A 56 6.30 3.14 3.08
CA THR A 56 4.90 3.58 3.22
C THR A 56 4.65 4.89 2.46
N LEU A 57 5.57 5.86 2.56
CA LEU A 57 5.49 7.12 1.82
C LEU A 57 5.57 6.90 0.30
N ARG A 58 6.51 6.06 -0.17
CA ARG A 58 6.68 5.74 -1.60
C ARG A 58 5.42 5.08 -2.16
N TRP A 59 4.85 4.10 -1.43
CA TRP A 59 3.61 3.44 -1.84
C TRP A 59 2.41 4.38 -1.81
N GLY A 60 2.28 5.23 -0.77
CA GLY A 60 1.22 6.23 -0.70
C GLY A 60 1.25 7.21 -1.88
N ILE A 61 2.44 7.72 -2.23
CA ILE A 61 2.62 8.61 -3.38
C ILE A 61 2.25 7.90 -4.69
N VAL A 62 2.79 6.69 -4.93
CA VAL A 62 2.51 5.91 -6.15
C VAL A 62 1.01 5.67 -6.32
N ILE A 63 0.33 5.23 -5.25
CA ILE A 63 -1.10 4.94 -5.27
C ILE A 63 -1.92 6.23 -5.50
N THR A 64 -1.53 7.35 -4.89
CA THR A 64 -2.20 8.65 -5.08
C THR A 64 -2.05 9.14 -6.52
N THR A 65 -0.83 9.14 -7.08
CA THR A 65 -0.57 9.61 -8.44
C THR A 65 -1.22 8.72 -9.48
N MET A 66 -1.26 7.40 -9.23
CA MET A 66 -1.91 6.44 -10.10
C MET A 66 -3.43 6.62 -10.07
N GLY A 67 -4.04 6.78 -8.89
CA GLY A 67 -5.46 7.08 -8.76
C GLY A 67 -5.87 8.41 -9.39
N LEU A 68 -5.05 9.46 -9.23
CA LEU A 68 -5.26 10.75 -9.89
C LEU A 68 -5.15 10.61 -11.41
N GLY A 69 -4.12 9.92 -11.91
CA GLY A 69 -3.94 9.65 -13.33
C GLY A 69 -5.11 8.88 -13.94
N LEU A 70 -5.58 7.82 -13.27
CA LEU A 70 -6.77 7.08 -13.71
C LEU A 70 -8.02 7.96 -13.67
N THR A 71 -8.24 8.71 -12.59
CA THR A 71 -9.41 9.60 -12.49
C THR A 71 -9.40 10.63 -13.62
N CYS A 72 -8.23 11.22 -13.91
CA CYS A 72 -8.08 12.21 -14.97
C CYS A 72 -8.22 11.61 -16.38
N GLY A 73 -7.75 10.38 -16.59
CA GLY A 73 -7.90 9.65 -17.86
C GLY A 73 -9.31 9.12 -18.11
N LEU A 74 -10.04 8.74 -17.06
CA LEU A 74 -11.41 8.21 -17.15
C LEU A 74 -12.48 9.32 -17.12
N TYR A 75 -12.14 10.52 -16.66
CA TYR A 75 -13.05 11.67 -16.69
C TYR A 75 -13.56 12.01 -18.11
N PRO A 76 -12.70 12.16 -19.15
CA PRO A 76 -13.17 12.45 -20.51
C PRO A 76 -13.94 11.27 -21.14
N LEU A 77 -13.72 10.03 -20.69
CA LEU A 77 -14.50 8.88 -21.15
C LEU A 77 -15.99 9.00 -20.79
N GLY A 78 -16.33 9.70 -19.71
CA GLY A 78 -17.72 9.96 -19.33
C GLY A 78 -18.48 10.88 -20.27
N PHE A 79 -17.78 11.63 -21.12
CA PHE A 79 -18.39 12.47 -22.16
C PHE A 79 -18.41 11.78 -23.54
N SER A 80 -17.45 10.88 -23.79
CA SER A 80 -17.29 10.19 -25.08
C SER A 80 -17.99 8.83 -25.15
N MET A 81 -18.26 8.18 -24.01
CA MET A 81 -18.90 6.87 -23.96
C MET A 81 -20.36 6.93 -23.49
N ASP A 82 -21.22 6.51 -24.41
CA ASP A 82 -22.54 5.92 -24.21
C ASP A 82 -23.69 6.86 -23.75
N PRO A 83 -24.67 7.16 -24.63
CA PRO A 83 -25.88 7.91 -24.28
C PRO A 83 -26.80 7.19 -23.26
N VAL A 84 -26.66 5.87 -23.07
CA VAL A 84 -27.51 5.09 -22.16
C VAL A 84 -27.12 5.30 -20.69
N LEU A 85 -25.82 5.35 -20.37
CA LEU A 85 -25.35 5.64 -19.01
C LEU A 85 -25.31 7.15 -18.72
N ALA A 86 -25.06 7.99 -19.73
CA ALA A 86 -25.10 9.45 -19.61
C ALA A 86 -26.47 9.98 -19.15
N SER A 87 -27.56 9.27 -19.49
CA SER A 87 -28.92 9.64 -19.05
C SER A 87 -29.16 9.52 -17.53
N ARG A 88 -28.32 8.77 -16.81
CA ARG A 88 -28.44 8.52 -15.36
C ARG A 88 -27.36 9.16 -14.51
N ALA A 89 -26.27 9.63 -15.10
CA ALA A 89 -25.13 10.21 -14.39
C ALA A 89 -25.10 11.74 -14.59
N PRO A 90 -25.42 12.54 -13.56
CA PRO A 90 -25.27 13.99 -13.66
C PRO A 90 -23.78 14.32 -13.84
N LEU A 91 -23.45 15.10 -14.89
CA LEU A 91 -22.09 15.61 -15.18
C LEU A 91 -21.02 14.58 -15.59
N GLY A 92 -21.39 13.42 -16.15
CA GLY A 92 -20.40 12.43 -16.63
C GLY A 92 -19.66 11.68 -15.52
N PHE A 93 -20.09 11.85 -14.27
CA PHE A 93 -19.65 11.06 -13.12
C PHE A 93 -20.35 9.70 -13.12
N GLY A 94 -19.77 8.75 -13.84
CA GLY A 94 -20.29 7.38 -13.89
C GLY A 94 -19.57 6.40 -12.95
N PRO A 95 -20.13 5.18 -12.78
CA PRO A 95 -19.51 4.11 -11.99
C PRO A 95 -18.06 3.79 -12.37
N TRP A 96 -17.65 4.07 -13.62
CA TRP A 96 -16.27 3.88 -14.08
C TRP A 96 -15.26 4.77 -13.34
N MET A 97 -15.65 5.95 -12.85
CA MET A 97 -14.76 6.81 -12.08
C MET A 97 -14.34 6.20 -10.75
N LEU A 98 -15.12 5.25 -10.20
CA LEU A 98 -14.75 4.54 -8.97
C LEU A 98 -13.40 3.82 -9.11
N ILE A 99 -13.07 3.32 -10.30
CA ILE A 99 -11.78 2.64 -10.55
C ILE A 99 -10.58 3.56 -10.30
N GLY A 100 -10.69 4.85 -10.63
CA GLY A 100 -9.64 5.84 -10.34
C GLY A 100 -9.75 6.47 -8.96
N LEU A 101 -10.98 6.67 -8.48
CA LEU A 101 -11.26 7.39 -7.25
C LEU A 101 -10.88 6.58 -6.00
N LEU A 102 -11.11 5.26 -6.02
CA LEU A 102 -10.77 4.34 -4.93
C LEU A 102 -9.27 4.36 -4.60
N PRO A 103 -8.35 4.14 -5.58
CA PRO A 103 -6.92 4.26 -5.32
C PRO A 103 -6.51 5.71 -4.98
N PHE A 104 -7.16 6.73 -5.52
CA PHE A 104 -6.85 8.11 -5.15
C PHE A 104 -7.09 8.38 -3.65
N PHE A 105 -8.29 8.09 -3.15
CA PHE A 105 -8.60 8.27 -1.73
C PHE A 105 -7.76 7.37 -0.82
N PHE A 106 -7.49 6.13 -1.25
CA PHE A 106 -6.64 5.23 -0.51
C PHE A 106 -5.20 5.78 -0.40
N GLY A 107 -4.65 6.28 -1.50
CA GLY A 107 -3.33 6.92 -1.52
C GLY A 107 -3.25 8.15 -0.62
N VAL A 108 -4.25 9.04 -0.67
CA VAL A 108 -4.34 10.22 0.19
C VAL A 108 -4.40 9.81 1.67
N SER A 109 -5.17 8.78 2.01
CA SER A 109 -5.24 8.25 3.39
C SER A 109 -3.85 7.80 3.89
N LEU A 110 -3.10 7.04 3.08
CA LEU A 110 -1.72 6.66 3.41
C LEU A 110 -0.79 7.88 3.59
N LEU A 111 -0.96 8.92 2.77
CA LEU A 111 -0.17 10.14 2.87
C LEU A 111 -0.44 10.88 4.19
N ILE A 112 -1.70 10.95 4.61
CA ILE A 112 -2.09 11.58 5.88
C ILE A 112 -1.52 10.81 7.07
N ILE A 113 -1.66 9.48 7.09
CA ILE A 113 -1.11 8.63 8.17
C ILE A 113 0.41 8.82 8.26
N HIS A 114 1.11 8.89 7.12
CA HIS A 114 2.54 9.15 7.12
C HIS A 114 2.89 10.54 7.67
N TYR A 115 2.12 11.56 7.31
CA TYR A 115 2.34 12.92 7.78
C TYR A 115 2.15 13.05 9.29
N VAL A 116 1.15 12.37 9.84
CA VAL A 116 0.90 12.32 11.29
C VAL A 116 2.04 11.61 12.01
N ASN A 117 2.39 10.38 11.60
CA ASN A 117 3.47 9.62 12.24
C ASN A 117 4.82 10.37 12.19
N LYS A 118 5.11 11.07 11.09
CA LYS A 118 6.34 11.87 10.96
C LYS A 118 6.43 13.00 12.01
N ARG A 119 5.29 13.58 12.40
CA ARG A 119 5.26 14.65 13.43
C ARG A 119 5.51 14.08 14.83
N GLU A 120 5.05 12.87 15.10
CA GLU A 120 5.27 12.20 16.38
C GLU A 120 6.75 11.83 16.55
N ASP A 121 7.38 11.28 15.52
CA ASP A 121 8.83 10.98 15.51
C ASP A 121 9.67 12.24 15.84
N LEU A 122 9.36 13.36 15.19
CA LEU A 122 10.06 14.64 15.41
C LEU A 122 9.84 15.22 16.81
N ARG A 123 8.71 14.90 17.44
CA ARG A 123 8.40 15.36 18.80
C ARG A 123 9.10 14.50 19.85
N TYR A 124 9.17 13.19 19.63
CA TYR A 124 9.93 12.27 20.48
C TYR A 124 11.42 12.64 20.52
N ASP A 125 12.02 12.91 19.35
CA ASP A 125 13.42 13.37 19.25
C ASP A 125 13.66 14.75 19.93
N ALA A 126 12.62 15.55 20.16
CA ALA A 126 12.72 16.88 20.76
C ALA A 126 12.48 16.89 22.28
N GLU A 127 11.75 15.90 22.81
CA GLU A 127 11.48 15.76 24.26
C GLU A 127 12.51 14.88 24.98
N GLU A 128 13.25 14.02 24.27
CA GLU A 128 14.31 13.19 24.87
C GLU A 128 15.56 14.06 25.16
N PRO A 129 15.93 14.30 26.44
CA PRO A 129 17.18 14.97 26.76
C PRO A 129 18.33 14.06 26.34
N ASP A 130 19.27 14.61 25.58
CA ASP A 130 20.46 13.91 25.08
C ASP A 130 21.03 12.99 26.19
N PRO A 131 21.15 11.67 25.97
CA PRO A 131 21.66 10.78 27.00
C PRO A 131 23.04 11.27 27.43
N ILE A 132 23.17 11.62 28.72
CA ILE A 132 24.43 12.09 29.30
C ILE A 132 25.51 11.09 28.90
N PRO A 133 26.57 11.51 28.18
CA PRO A 133 27.61 10.61 27.72
C PRO A 133 28.13 9.80 28.91
N PRO A 134 28.28 8.47 28.80
CA PRO A 134 28.64 7.61 29.93
C PRO A 134 29.98 7.98 30.59
N HIS A 135 30.82 8.79 29.93
CA HIS A 135 32.09 9.28 30.47
C HIS A 135 31.95 10.48 31.42
N LYS A 136 30.78 11.11 31.53
CA LYS A 136 30.51 12.26 32.43
C LYS A 136 29.95 11.84 33.80
N VAL A 137 29.58 10.56 33.96
CA VAL A 137 28.91 10.06 35.17
C VAL A 137 29.91 9.72 36.30
N ASN A 138 31.19 9.56 35.98
CA ASN A 138 32.22 9.12 36.93
C ASN A 138 33.27 10.22 37.24
N GLY A 139 32.92 11.49 37.01
CA GLY A 139 33.84 12.63 37.05
C GLY A 139 33.67 13.58 38.23
N GLU A 140 33.00 13.14 39.29
CA GLU A 140 32.92 13.84 40.59
C GLU A 140 33.40 12.92 41.72
#